data_AF-A0A962YQ94-F1
#
_entry.id   AF-A0A962YQ94-F1
#
_cell.length_a   1.000
_cell.length_b   1.000
_cell.length_c   1.000
_cell.angle_alpha   90.00
_cell.angle_beta   90.00
_cell.angle_gamma   90.00
#
_symmetry.space_group_name_H-M   'P 1'
#
loop_
_entity.id
_entity.type
_entity.pdbx_description
1 polymer ?
#
loop_
_entity_poly.entity_id
_entity_poly.type
_entity_poly.pdbx_seq_one_letter_code
_entity_poly.pdbx_strand_id
1 'polypeptide(L)' 'DGFVAGLLQGVLADPTIVRDEARLRELCRFANAVGALATTQRGAIPALPNREQVQEFLHTH' A
#
# COMPACT_ATOMS: atom_id res chain seq x y z
N ASP A 1 3.46 -3.16 -9.88
CA ASP A 1 4.50 -2.63 -8.98
C ASP A 1 3.97 -1.95 -7.74
N GLY A 2 2.92 -1.11 -7.83
CA GLY A 2 2.38 -0.36 -6.68
C GLY A 2 2.12 -1.21 -5.43
N PHE A 3 1.49 -2.38 -5.57
CA PHE A 3 1.28 -3.30 -4.44
C PHE A 3 2.59 -3.70 -3.76
N VAL A 4 3.55 -4.21 -4.53
CA VAL A 4 4.84 -4.70 -3.99
C VAL A 4 5.62 -3.55 -3.35
N ALA A 5 5.59 -2.35 -3.96
CA ALA A 5 6.21 -1.16 -3.38
C ALA A 5 5.57 -0.78 -2.03
N GLY A 6 4.23 -0.79 -1.93
CA GLY A 6 3.51 -0.52 -0.68
C GLY A 6 3.80 -1.56 0.41
N LEU A 7 3.84 -2.84 0.04
CA LEU A 7 4.14 -3.94 0.95
C LEU A 7 5.58 -3.85 1.49
N LEU A 8 6.56 -3.66 0.60
CA LEU A 8 7.97 -3.58 0.99
C LEU A 8 8.26 -2.35 1.85
N GLN A 9 7.58 -1.22 1.62
CA GLN A 9 7.70 -0.05 2.48
C GLN A 9 7.25 -0.36 3.93
N GLY A 10 6.13 -1.07 4.11
CA GLY A 10 5.67 -1.44 5.44
C GLY A 10 6.56 -2.46 6.13
N VAL A 11 7.05 -3.47 5.39
CA VAL A 11 8.02 -4.45 5.92
C VAL A 11 9.35 -3.79 6.28
N LEU A 12 9.81 -2.82 5.50
CA LEU A 12 11.04 -2.07 5.82
C LEU A 12 10.89 -1.24 7.09
N ALA A 13 9.70 -0.67 7.33
CA ALA A 13 9.40 0.10 8.54
C ALA A 13 9.31 -0.77 9.80
N ASP A 14 8.76 -1.99 9.68
CA ASP A 14 8.74 -2.98 10.75
C ASP A 14 8.83 -4.41 10.18
N PRO A 15 10.04 -5.01 10.15
CA PRO A 15 10.22 -6.37 9.65
C PRO A 15 9.49 -7.43 10.46
N THR A 16 9.14 -7.16 11.72
CA THR A 16 8.43 -8.12 12.57
C THR A 16 6.98 -8.31 12.17
N ILE A 17 6.44 -7.41 11.34
CA ILE A 17 5.05 -7.45 10.87
C ILE A 17 4.69 -8.75 10.15
N VAL A 18 5.67 -9.39 9.49
CA VAL A 18 5.47 -10.66 8.77
C VAL A 18 5.19 -11.84 9.71
N ARG A 19 5.43 -11.68 11.01
CA ARG A 19 5.17 -12.70 12.05
C ARG A 19 3.80 -12.53 12.72
N ASP A 20 3.10 -11.44 12.44
CA ASP A 20 1.78 -11.12 12.98
C ASP A 20 0.77 -11.08 11.84
N GLU A 21 -0.09 -12.10 11.76
CA GLU A 21 -1.07 -12.21 10.68
C GLU A 21 -2.02 -11.00 10.62
N ALA A 22 -2.45 -10.48 11.76
CA ALA A 22 -3.39 -9.38 11.81
C ALA A 22 -2.76 -8.10 11.25
N ARG A 23 -1.53 -7.80 11.68
CA ARG A 23 -0.79 -6.63 11.18
C ARG A 23 -0.38 -6.80 9.71
N LEU A 24 0.00 -8.01 9.30
CA LEU A 24 0.30 -8.31 7.90
C LEU A 24 -0.92 -8.14 7.01
N ARG A 25 -2.11 -8.52 7.48
CA ARG A 25 -3.37 -8.33 6.76
C ARG A 25 -3.68 -6.85 6.54
N GLU A 26 -3.48 -6.00 7.55
CA GLU A 26 -3.64 -4.56 7.40
C GLU A 26 -2.61 -3.96 6.43
N LEU A 27 -1.37 -4.43 6.47
CA LEU A 27 -0.36 -4.03 5.50
C LEU A 27 -0.72 -4.45 4.07
N CYS A 28 -1.26 -5.65 3.89
CA CYS A 28 -1.78 -6.11 2.59
C CYS A 28 -2.96 -5.25 2.12
N ARG A 29 -3.85 -4.81 3.02
CA ARG A 29 -4.94 -3.87 2.69
C ARG A 29 -4.38 -2.54 2.20
N PHE A 30 -3.39 -1.98 2.89
CA PHE A 30 -2.68 -0.78 2.46
C PHE A 30 -2.01 -0.96 1.09
N ALA A 31 -1.28 -2.05 0.89
CA ALA A 31 -0.62 -2.35 -0.38
C ALA A 31 -1.63 -2.51 -1.54
N ASN A 32 -2.79 -3.12 -1.29
CA ASN A 32 -3.88 -3.21 -2.26
C ASN A 32 -4.41 -1.83 -2.65
N ALA A 33 -4.57 -0.92 -1.69
CA ALA A 33 -4.97 0.46 -1.97
C ALA A 33 -3.92 1.21 -2.82
N VAL A 34 -2.62 1.03 -2.55
CA VAL A 34 -1.55 1.58 -3.41
C VAL A 34 -1.66 1.04 -4.83
N GLY A 35 -1.84 -0.28 -4.98
CA GLY A 35 -2.01 -0.92 -6.28
C GLY A 35 -3.25 -0.43 -7.02
N ALA A 36 -4.38 -0.30 -6.34
CA ALA A 36 -5.63 0.18 -6.91
C ALA A 36 -5.52 1.63 -7.40
N LEU A 37 -4.99 2.53 -6.57
CA LEU A 37 -4.80 3.93 -6.97
C LEU A 37 -3.85 4.07 -8.17
N ALA A 38 -2.77 3.27 -8.21
CA ALA A 38 -1.82 3.30 -9.31
C ALA A 38 -2.43 2.86 -10.67
N THR A 39 -3.55 2.12 -10.70
CA THR A 39 -4.24 1.79 -11.96
C THR A 39 -5.21 2.86 -12.42
N THR A 40 -5.52 3.86 -11.57
CA THR A 40 -6.45 4.96 -11.92
C THR A 40 -5.76 6.11 -12.66
N GLN A 41 -4.43 6.15 -12.69
CA GLN A 41 -3.65 7.20 -13.32
C GLN A 41 -2.71 6.66 -14.40
N ARG A 42 -2.35 7.51 -15.36
CA ARG A 42 -1.44 7.14 -16.45
C ARG A 42 0.02 7.27 -15.99
N GLY A 43 0.80 6.24 -16.30
CA GLY A 43 2.25 6.19 -16.09
C GLY A 43 2.62 5.39 -14.84
N ALA A 44 3.38 4.31 -14.98
CA ALA A 44 3.64 3.34 -13.89
C ALA A 44 4.18 3.97 -12.59
N ILE A 45 5.35 4.62 -12.65
CA ILE A 45 5.95 5.29 -11.49
C ILE A 45 5.25 6.62 -11.17
N PRO A 46 4.92 7.48 -12.16
CA PRO A 46 4.18 8.72 -11.88
C PRO A 46 2.79 8.54 -11.26
N ALA A 47 2.14 7.39 -11.48
CA ALA A 47 0.84 7.04 -10.90
C ALA A 47 0.92 6.51 -9.46
N LEU A 48 2.12 6.38 -8.87
CA LEU A 48 2.24 5.95 -7.49
C LEU A 48 1.63 7.01 -6.56
N PRO A 49 0.64 6.65 -5.73
CA PRO A 49 0.04 7.59 -4.81
C PRO A 49 1.00 7.93 -3.66
N ASN A 50 0.80 9.09 -3.05
CA ASN A 50 1.42 9.42 -1.78
C ASN A 50 0.64 8.76 -0.61
N ARG A 51 1.21 8.80 0.60
CA ARG A 51 0.64 8.14 1.77
C ARG A 51 -0.73 8.70 2.18
N GLU A 52 -0.93 10.01 2.03
CA GLU A 52 -2.18 10.69 2.39
C GLU A 52 -3.33 10.24 1.47
N GLN A 53 -3.09 10.17 0.16
CA GLN A 53 -4.06 9.66 -0.82
C GLN A 53 -4.49 8.22 -0.54
N VAL A 54 -3.55 7.37 -0.12
CA VAL A 54 -3.85 5.98 0.25
C VAL A 54 -4.69 5.93 1.53
N GLN A 55 -4.40 6.78 2.51
CA GLN A 55 -5.19 6.88 3.74
C GLN A 55 -6.61 7.37 3.45
N GLU A 56 -6.76 8.43 2.66
CA GLU A 56 -8.06 8.95 2.25
C GLU A 56 -8.90 7.88 1.52
N PHE A 57 -8.26 7.11 0.62
CA PHE A 57 -8.91 5.99 -0.07
C PHE A 57 -9.40 4.91 0.91
N LEU A 58 -8.60 4.56 1.91
CA LEU A 58 -8.96 3.57 2.95
C LEU A 58 -10.01 4.07 3.94
N HIS A 59 -10.14 5.39 4.12
CA HIS A 59 -11.21 5.97 4.96
C HIS A 59 -12.56 6.00 4.24
N THR A 60 -12.55 6.02 2.91
CA THR A 60 -13.77 6.05 2.08
C THR A 60 -14.26 4.66 1.65
N HIS A 61 -13.46 3.59 1.83
CA HIS A 61 -13.74 2.21 1.38
C HIS A 61 -13.27 1.15 2.39
#